data_AF-A0A8H6WTI3-F1
#
_entry.id   AF-A0A8H6WTI3-F1
#
_cell.length_a   1.000
_cell.length_b   1.000
_cell.length_c   1.000
_cell.angle_alpha   90.00
_cell.angle_beta   90.00
_cell.angle_gamma   90.00
#
_symmetry.space_group_name_H-M   'P 1'
#
loop_
_entity.id
_entity.type
_entity.pdbx_description
1 polymer ?
#
loop_
_entity_poly.entity_id
_entity_poly.type
_entity_poly.pdbx_seq_one_letter_code
_entity_poly.pdbx_strand_id
1 'polypeptide(L)'
;MVQYFDEISPSLGKWIEQQQIFWVGTAPLQGDGHVNISPKGGQGMLHIANPRQVWYEDLTGSGVETVSHLRENGRITVMFNAFEGPPRIARLYGRGTVYEFGTPEFNEFIPPEKRIPGTRSVIVVDVHKVGTSCGYAVPFFDFKSHRTRLLTWATKKEGLDQAHDEAPSPSDGLVDGLRSYWNTKNLKSLDGLPGLAVAPYTNQKFPHNTNDYKPDDESLRGGLSKFLSGFGAANLLVGFTLGVAATTAYARFSH
;
A
#
# COMPACT_ATOMS: atom_id res chain seq x y z
N MET A 1 -11.24 -2.70 -23.97
CA MET A 1 -9.98 -3.15 -24.60
C MET A 1 -8.82 -2.64 -23.77
N VAL A 2 -7.70 -3.38 -23.68
CA VAL A 2 -6.49 -2.84 -23.02
C VAL A 2 -5.91 -1.73 -23.90
N GLN A 3 -5.42 -0.67 -23.28
CA GLN A 3 -4.71 0.41 -23.98
C GLN A 3 -3.34 0.60 -23.34
N TYR A 4 -2.37 0.98 -24.15
CA TYR A 4 -1.02 1.26 -23.70
C TYR A 4 -0.59 2.66 -24.10
N PHE A 5 0.16 3.29 -23.21
CA PHE A 5 0.72 4.64 -23.39
C PHE A 5 2.16 4.62 -22.93
N ASP A 6 2.96 5.56 -23.43
CA ASP A 6 4.36 5.66 -23.02
C ASP A 6 4.51 6.44 -21.71
N GLU A 7 3.50 7.21 -21.30
CA GLU A 7 3.52 8.06 -20.10
C GLU A 7 2.15 8.17 -19.43
N ILE A 8 2.18 8.65 -18.19
CA ILE A 8 1.01 8.93 -17.37
C ILE A 8 0.38 10.22 -17.88
N SER A 9 -0.79 10.12 -18.50
CA SER A 9 -1.54 11.31 -18.93
C SER A 9 -2.02 12.12 -17.72
N PRO A 10 -2.23 13.44 -17.86
CA PRO A 10 -2.71 14.27 -16.75
C PRO A 10 -4.05 13.79 -16.16
N SER A 11 -4.95 13.25 -16.99
CA SER A 11 -6.24 12.72 -16.53
C SER A 11 -6.09 11.40 -15.77
N LEU A 12 -5.15 10.54 -16.19
CA LEU A 12 -4.84 9.32 -15.47
C LEU A 12 -4.12 9.60 -14.15
N GLY A 13 -3.19 10.56 -14.12
CA GLY A 13 -2.48 10.96 -12.91
C GLY A 13 -3.45 11.42 -11.82
N LYS A 14 -4.38 12.33 -12.16
CA LYS A 14 -5.45 12.76 -11.23
C LYS A 14 -6.29 11.60 -10.70
N TRP A 15 -6.57 10.60 -11.54
CA TRP A 15 -7.31 9.42 -11.11
C TRP A 15 -6.47 8.52 -10.19
N ILE A 16 -5.16 8.35 -10.46
CA ILE A 16 -4.23 7.60 -9.61
C ILE A 16 -4.14 8.22 -8.21
N GLU A 17 -4.04 9.55 -8.12
CA GLU A 17 -3.95 10.28 -6.84
C GLU A 17 -5.19 10.11 -5.94
N GLN A 18 -6.34 9.71 -6.50
CA GLN A 18 -7.57 9.46 -5.75
C GLN A 18 -7.61 8.06 -5.12
N GLN A 19 -6.73 7.15 -5.53
CA GLN A 19 -6.78 5.75 -5.09
C GLN A 19 -6.24 5.60 -3.67
N GLN A 20 -6.98 4.86 -2.83
CA GLN A 20 -6.66 4.66 -1.41
C GLN A 20 -5.65 3.53 -1.17
N ILE A 21 -5.41 2.71 -2.20
CA ILE A 21 -4.57 1.52 -2.17
C ILE A 21 -3.99 1.29 -3.57
N PHE A 22 -2.76 0.79 -3.61
CA PHE A 22 -2.07 0.35 -4.82
C PHE A 22 -1.33 -0.96 -4.55
N TRP A 23 -0.95 -1.67 -5.61
CA TRP A 23 -0.25 -2.96 -5.50
C TRP A 23 1.09 -2.86 -6.19
N VAL A 24 2.12 -3.34 -5.51
CA VAL A 24 3.48 -3.41 -6.03
C VAL A 24 3.80 -4.85 -6.38
N GLY A 25 4.06 -5.12 -7.65
CA GLY A 25 4.52 -6.41 -8.17
C GLY A 25 6.02 -6.37 -8.49
N THR A 26 6.78 -7.33 -7.97
CA THR A 26 8.21 -7.53 -8.27
C THR A 26 8.53 -9.02 -8.32
N ALA A 27 9.61 -9.40 -8.98
CA ALA A 27 10.06 -10.80 -9.04
C ALA A 27 11.57 -10.88 -9.15
N PRO A 28 12.21 -11.90 -8.56
CA PRO A 28 13.63 -12.15 -8.73
C PRO A 28 13.93 -12.66 -10.16
N LEU A 29 15.20 -12.74 -10.52
CA LEU A 29 15.66 -13.35 -11.77
C LEU A 29 15.62 -14.88 -11.69
N GLN A 30 15.77 -15.42 -10.48
CA GLN A 30 15.73 -16.84 -10.24
C GLN A 30 14.37 -17.42 -10.66
N GLY A 31 14.39 -18.45 -11.51
CA GLY A 31 13.17 -18.99 -12.12
C GLY A 31 12.23 -19.71 -11.13
N ASP A 32 12.77 -20.22 -10.04
CA ASP A 32 12.07 -20.81 -8.89
C ASP A 32 11.89 -19.84 -7.72
N GLY A 33 12.33 -18.57 -7.86
CA GLY A 33 12.13 -17.54 -6.86
C GLY A 33 10.68 -17.04 -6.81
N HIS A 34 10.31 -16.37 -5.73
CA HIS A 34 8.94 -16.01 -5.46
C HIS A 34 8.55 -14.67 -6.09
N VAL A 35 7.48 -14.67 -6.89
CA VAL A 35 6.85 -13.42 -7.34
C VAL A 35 6.19 -12.76 -6.13
N ASN A 36 6.57 -11.51 -5.85
CA ASN A 36 6.02 -10.72 -4.76
C ASN A 36 4.93 -9.77 -5.25
N ILE A 37 3.80 -9.74 -4.53
CA ILE A 37 2.73 -8.75 -4.69
C ILE A 37 2.42 -8.18 -3.32
N SER A 38 2.63 -6.88 -3.14
CA SER A 38 2.43 -6.19 -1.87
C SER A 38 1.40 -5.07 -2.02
N PRO A 39 0.24 -5.13 -1.33
CA PRO A 39 -0.65 -3.98 -1.24
C PRO A 39 -0.01 -2.90 -0.36
N LYS A 40 -0.16 -1.66 -0.78
CA LYS A 40 0.32 -0.46 -0.10
C LYS A 40 -0.81 0.56 -0.06
N GLY A 41 -0.86 1.37 0.98
CA GLY A 41 -1.93 2.35 1.14
C GLY A 41 -1.62 3.27 2.31
N GLY A 42 -2.28 4.42 2.30
CA GLY A 42 -1.96 5.53 3.19
C GLY A 42 -2.05 6.83 2.41
N GLN A 43 -2.61 7.85 3.05
CA GLN A 43 -2.76 9.15 2.43
C GLN A 43 -1.38 9.73 2.12
N GLY A 44 -1.17 10.14 0.87
CA GLY A 44 0.10 10.75 0.44
C GLY A 44 1.28 9.79 0.45
N MET A 45 1.06 8.47 0.32
CA MET A 45 2.16 7.49 0.29
C MET A 45 2.80 7.34 -1.09
N LEU A 46 2.05 7.64 -2.17
CA LEU A 46 2.51 7.57 -3.55
C LEU A 46 2.40 8.95 -4.20
N HIS A 47 3.44 9.33 -4.94
CA HIS A 47 3.57 10.62 -5.58
C HIS A 47 3.91 10.46 -7.05
N ILE A 48 3.28 11.29 -7.89
CA ILE A 48 3.63 11.42 -9.30
C ILE A 48 4.61 12.59 -9.41
N ALA A 49 5.89 12.30 -9.67
CA ALA A 49 6.91 13.34 -9.83
C ALA A 49 6.80 14.01 -11.21
N ASN A 50 6.54 13.22 -12.25
CA ASN A 50 6.32 13.69 -13.62
C ASN A 50 5.62 12.58 -14.43
N PRO A 51 5.27 12.79 -15.73
CA PRO A 51 4.55 11.79 -16.53
C PRO A 51 5.24 10.42 -16.67
N ARG A 52 6.53 10.32 -16.35
CA ARG A 52 7.33 9.09 -16.47
C ARG A 52 7.98 8.66 -15.16
N GLN A 53 7.65 9.29 -14.04
CA GLN A 53 8.24 8.94 -12.77
C GLN A 53 7.23 9.07 -11.64
N VAL A 54 7.14 8.00 -10.85
CA VAL A 54 6.42 7.99 -9.59
C VAL A 54 7.36 7.54 -8.49
N TRP A 55 7.05 7.86 -7.25
CA TRP A 55 7.76 7.30 -6.11
C TRP A 55 6.78 7.05 -4.97
N TYR A 56 7.15 6.15 -4.06
CA TYR A 56 6.36 5.92 -2.86
C TYR A 56 7.25 5.65 -1.65
N GLU A 57 6.71 5.95 -0.47
CA GLU A 57 7.36 5.65 0.81
C GLU A 57 7.25 4.14 1.10
N ASP A 58 8.37 3.42 1.17
CA ASP A 58 8.36 2.03 1.66
C ASP A 58 8.44 2.03 3.19
N LEU A 59 7.29 1.78 3.80
CA LEU A 59 7.19 1.57 5.25
C LEU A 59 7.74 0.21 5.65
N THR A 60 8.26 0.17 6.87
CA THR A 60 8.80 -1.04 7.50
C THR A 60 7.73 -2.11 7.59
N GLY A 61 8.05 -3.28 7.07
CA GLY A 61 7.27 -4.50 7.26
C GLY A 61 8.19 -5.68 7.55
N SER A 62 7.59 -6.84 7.80
CA SER A 62 8.36 -8.06 8.06
C SER A 62 9.20 -8.54 6.87
N GLY A 63 8.76 -8.24 5.64
CA GLY A 63 9.48 -8.61 4.41
C GLY A 63 10.28 -7.46 3.79
N VAL A 64 11.17 -7.82 2.85
CA VAL A 64 12.03 -6.90 2.09
C VAL A 64 12.14 -7.28 0.60
N GLU A 65 11.14 -8.03 0.09
CA GLU A 65 11.12 -8.58 -1.27
C GLU A 65 11.29 -7.52 -2.35
N THR A 66 10.46 -6.46 -2.33
CA THR A 66 10.52 -5.39 -3.33
C THR A 66 11.92 -4.77 -3.41
N VAL A 67 12.49 -4.42 -2.26
CA VAL A 67 13.82 -3.83 -2.17
C VAL A 67 14.88 -4.79 -2.74
N SER A 68 14.79 -6.08 -2.39
CA SER A 68 15.76 -7.09 -2.84
C SER A 68 15.67 -7.34 -4.35
N HIS A 69 14.46 -7.50 -4.89
CA HIS A 69 14.24 -7.68 -6.34
C HIS A 69 14.68 -6.44 -7.14
N LEU A 70 14.44 -5.24 -6.61
CA LEU A 70 14.85 -4.01 -7.27
C LEU A 70 16.37 -3.88 -7.32
N ARG A 71 17.08 -4.22 -6.24
CA ARG A 71 18.56 -4.24 -6.27
C ARG A 71 19.11 -5.27 -7.25
N GLU A 72 18.45 -6.42 -7.39
CA GLU A 72 18.90 -7.46 -8.30
C GLU A 72 18.66 -7.08 -9.78
N ASN A 73 17.44 -6.68 -10.12
CA ASN A 73 17.05 -6.54 -11.53
C ASN A 73 16.20 -5.31 -11.87
N GLY A 74 15.73 -4.59 -10.85
CA GLY A 74 15.02 -3.32 -10.99
C GLY A 74 13.58 -3.45 -11.53
N ARG A 75 13.05 -4.64 -11.83
CA ARG A 75 11.72 -4.75 -12.46
C ARG A 75 10.60 -4.55 -11.45
N ILE A 76 9.66 -3.66 -11.78
CA ILE A 76 8.51 -3.34 -10.93
C ILE A 76 7.27 -3.00 -11.76
N THR A 77 6.11 -3.38 -11.24
CA THR A 77 4.81 -2.90 -11.71
C THR A 77 4.03 -2.33 -10.55
N VAL A 78 3.51 -1.12 -10.70
CA VAL A 78 2.55 -0.53 -9.75
C VAL A 78 1.17 -0.57 -10.37
N MET A 79 0.22 -1.23 -9.70
CA MET A 79 -1.15 -1.40 -10.17
C MET A 79 -2.13 -0.61 -9.29
N PHE A 80 -3.22 -0.15 -9.91
CA PHE A 80 -4.34 0.53 -9.28
C PHE A 80 -5.66 -0.03 -9.80
N ASN A 81 -6.70 0.00 -8.97
CA ASN A 81 -8.03 -0.50 -9.28
C ASN A 81 -9.08 0.52 -8.86
N ALA A 82 -10.06 0.80 -9.72
CA ALA A 82 -11.26 1.52 -9.33
C ALA A 82 -12.12 0.61 -8.46
N PHE A 83 -12.33 1.00 -7.21
CA PHE A 83 -13.30 0.37 -6.31
C PHE A 83 -14.60 1.16 -6.17
N GLU A 84 -14.68 2.30 -6.84
CA GLU A 84 -15.85 3.16 -6.93
C GLU A 84 -15.95 3.73 -8.35
N GLY A 85 -17.16 4.13 -8.75
CA GLY A 85 -17.41 4.74 -10.07
C GLY A 85 -17.16 3.79 -11.26
N PRO A 86 -16.86 4.33 -12.45
CA PRO A 86 -16.62 3.53 -13.65
C PRO A 86 -15.40 2.60 -13.47
N PRO A 87 -15.49 1.33 -13.91
CA PRO A 87 -14.47 0.33 -13.64
C PRO A 87 -13.21 0.63 -14.46
N ARG A 88 -12.05 0.51 -13.81
CA ARG A 88 -10.73 0.81 -14.37
C ARG A 88 -9.63 0.07 -13.61
N ILE A 89 -8.63 -0.40 -14.35
CA ILE A 89 -7.34 -0.86 -13.81
C ILE A 89 -6.25 -0.09 -14.54
N ALA A 90 -5.29 0.47 -13.81
CA ALA A 90 -4.08 1.06 -14.36
C ALA A 90 -2.84 0.30 -13.88
N ARG A 91 -1.84 0.17 -14.74
CA ARG A 91 -0.54 -0.43 -14.44
C ARG A 91 0.55 0.50 -14.94
N LEU A 92 1.51 0.79 -14.06
CA LEU A 92 2.73 1.50 -14.35
C LEU A 92 3.86 0.47 -14.38
N TYR A 93 4.36 0.16 -15.56
CA TYR A 93 5.51 -0.72 -15.75
C TYR A 93 6.77 0.13 -15.76
N GLY A 94 7.74 -0.22 -14.93
CA GLY A 94 8.92 0.62 -14.73
C GLY A 94 10.15 -0.14 -14.29
N ARG A 95 11.22 0.64 -14.11
CA ARG A 95 12.40 0.21 -13.36
C ARG A 95 12.45 0.96 -12.04
N GLY A 96 12.67 0.25 -10.94
CA GLY A 96 12.69 0.81 -9.61
C GLY A 96 14.10 1.00 -9.07
N THR A 97 14.30 2.10 -8.35
CA THR A 97 15.51 2.42 -7.59
C THR A 97 15.14 2.59 -6.12
N VAL A 98 16.01 2.09 -5.22
CA VAL A 98 15.81 2.13 -3.77
C VAL A 98 16.75 3.18 -3.17
N TYR A 99 16.20 4.19 -2.51
CA TYR A 99 16.95 5.10 -1.65
C TYR A 99 16.59 4.83 -0.20
N GLU A 100 17.57 4.47 0.62
CA GLU A 100 17.33 4.05 2.00
C GLU A 100 17.36 5.23 2.98
N PHE A 101 16.62 5.13 4.07
CA PHE A 101 16.77 6.03 5.21
C PHE A 101 18.25 6.10 5.63
N GLY A 102 18.77 7.30 5.84
CA GLY A 102 20.20 7.52 6.10
C GLY A 102 21.02 7.92 4.88
N THR A 103 20.43 7.96 3.68
CA THR A 103 21.09 8.43 2.45
C THR A 103 20.68 9.87 2.10
N PRO A 104 21.56 10.68 1.47
CA PRO A 104 21.19 12.00 0.96
C PRO A 104 20.02 11.95 -0.02
N GLU A 105 20.00 10.99 -0.93
CA GLU A 105 18.98 10.82 -1.96
C GLU A 105 17.60 10.57 -1.33
N PHE A 106 17.53 9.81 -0.23
CA PHE A 106 16.28 9.66 0.53
C PHE A 106 15.74 11.00 1.01
N ASN A 107 16.61 11.86 1.56
CA ASN A 107 16.22 13.15 2.12
C ASN A 107 15.80 14.17 1.04
N GLU A 108 16.22 13.98 -0.22
CA GLU A 108 15.76 14.80 -1.35
C GLU A 108 14.27 14.55 -1.67
N PHE A 109 13.80 13.31 -1.53
CA PHE A 109 12.39 12.98 -1.71
C PHE A 109 11.56 13.24 -0.45
N ILE A 110 12.09 12.86 0.71
CA ILE A 110 11.41 12.95 2.00
C ILE A 110 12.31 13.70 2.99
N PRO A 111 12.15 15.02 3.10
CA PRO A 111 12.79 15.79 4.15
C PRO A 111 12.44 15.23 5.55
N PRO A 112 13.36 15.30 6.53
CA PRO A 112 13.16 14.71 7.85
C PRO A 112 11.84 15.09 8.53
N GLU A 113 11.38 16.33 8.37
CA GLU A 113 10.14 16.84 8.97
C GLU A 113 8.85 16.30 8.32
N LYS A 114 8.95 15.71 7.13
CA LYS A 114 7.82 15.11 6.42
C LYS A 114 7.78 13.59 6.51
N ARG A 115 8.85 12.96 7.00
CA ARG A 115 8.94 11.51 7.06
C ARG A 115 7.93 10.94 8.05
N ILE A 116 7.10 10.02 7.59
CA ILE A 116 6.21 9.28 8.49
C ILE A 116 6.99 8.16 9.22
N PRO A 117 6.60 7.82 10.47
CA PRO A 117 7.27 6.77 11.22
C PRO A 117 7.27 5.44 10.49
N GLY A 118 8.42 4.78 10.50
CA GLY A 118 8.63 3.49 9.85
C GLY A 118 9.05 3.58 8.39
N THR A 119 9.11 4.75 7.75
CA THR A 119 9.66 4.87 6.39
C THR A 119 11.12 4.46 6.40
N ARG A 120 11.44 3.36 5.73
CA ARG A 120 12.78 2.78 5.65
C ARG A 120 13.47 3.04 4.31
N SER A 121 12.69 3.31 3.27
CA SER A 121 13.21 3.61 1.93
C SER A 121 12.20 4.44 1.13
N VAL A 122 12.69 5.15 0.13
CA VAL A 122 11.93 5.68 -1.00
C VAL A 122 12.13 4.73 -2.16
N ILE A 123 11.03 4.33 -2.80
CA ILE A 123 11.08 3.54 -4.03
C ILE A 123 10.69 4.45 -5.18
N VAL A 124 11.66 4.82 -6.01
CA VAL A 124 11.45 5.61 -7.22
C VAL A 124 11.25 4.66 -8.39
N VAL A 125 10.26 4.93 -9.23
CA VAL A 125 9.91 4.11 -10.39
C VAL A 125 9.94 4.95 -11.64
N ASP A 126 10.92 4.68 -12.50
CA ASP A 126 10.98 5.22 -13.86
C ASP A 126 10.06 4.39 -14.77
N VAL A 127 8.92 4.99 -15.10
CA VAL A 127 7.84 4.38 -15.87
C VAL A 127 8.17 4.43 -17.36
N HIS A 128 8.29 3.25 -17.97
CA HIS A 128 8.51 3.13 -19.42
C HIS A 128 7.24 2.69 -20.17
N LYS A 129 6.22 2.22 -19.46
CA LYS A 129 4.93 1.87 -20.07
C LYS A 129 3.79 2.03 -19.09
N VAL A 130 2.67 2.52 -19.59
CA VAL A 130 1.40 2.58 -18.86
C VAL A 130 0.39 1.68 -19.56
N GLY A 131 -0.34 0.86 -18.81
CA GLY A 131 -1.42 0.03 -19.33
C GLY A 131 -2.73 0.31 -18.61
N THR A 132 -3.83 0.52 -19.34
CA THR A 132 -5.18 0.67 -18.77
C THR A 132 -6.12 -0.43 -19.29
N SER A 133 -7.02 -0.90 -18.44
CA SER A 133 -8.03 -1.92 -18.78
C SER A 133 -9.33 -1.73 -18.01
N CYS A 134 -10.44 -2.32 -18.49
CA CYS A 134 -11.79 -1.99 -18.01
C CYS A 134 -12.15 -2.55 -16.63
N GLY A 135 -11.56 -3.65 -16.16
CA GLY A 135 -11.81 -4.14 -14.80
C GLY A 135 -13.26 -4.51 -14.46
N TYR A 136 -14.09 -4.96 -15.42
CA TYR A 136 -15.53 -5.24 -15.17
C TYR A 136 -15.83 -6.26 -14.07
N ALA A 137 -14.88 -7.12 -13.72
CA ALA A 137 -15.01 -8.09 -12.64
C ALA A 137 -14.45 -7.59 -11.29
N VAL A 138 -13.86 -6.38 -11.25
CA VAL A 138 -13.39 -5.78 -10.00
C VAL A 138 -14.61 -5.29 -9.22
N PRO A 139 -14.85 -5.78 -7.99
CA PRO A 139 -16.02 -5.40 -7.23
C PRO A 139 -15.89 -3.99 -6.65
N PHE A 140 -17.03 -3.40 -6.29
CA PHE A 140 -17.07 -2.16 -5.54
C PHE A 140 -16.64 -2.38 -4.08
N PHE A 141 -15.95 -1.39 -3.50
CA PHE A 141 -15.67 -1.32 -2.06
C PHE A 141 -15.87 0.10 -1.56
N ASP A 142 -16.41 0.23 -0.35
CA ASP A 142 -16.43 1.50 0.37
C ASP A 142 -15.13 1.67 1.17
N PHE A 143 -14.38 2.74 0.91
CA PHE A 143 -13.32 3.16 1.79
C PHE A 143 -13.90 3.67 3.13
N LYS A 144 -13.28 3.26 4.25
CA LYS A 144 -13.69 3.69 5.60
C LYS A 144 -12.60 4.52 6.27
N SER A 145 -11.37 4.00 6.29
CA SER A 145 -10.19 4.67 6.84
C SER A 145 -8.92 3.91 6.46
N HIS A 146 -7.76 4.57 6.61
CA HIS A 146 -6.47 3.89 6.62
C HIS A 146 -6.18 3.31 8.00
N ARG A 147 -5.38 2.23 8.04
CA ARG A 147 -4.86 1.67 9.29
C ARG A 147 -3.67 2.47 9.80
N THR A 148 -3.61 2.67 11.11
CA THR A 148 -2.56 3.41 11.81
C THR A 148 -1.66 2.51 12.65
N ARG A 149 -2.02 1.23 12.86
CA ARG A 149 -1.26 0.29 13.71
C ARG A 149 0.21 0.16 13.33
N LEU A 150 0.53 0.26 12.05
CA LEU A 150 1.93 0.25 11.61
C LEU A 150 2.68 1.51 12.07
N LEU A 151 2.04 2.68 11.94
CA LEU A 151 2.60 3.97 12.32
C LEU A 151 2.77 4.08 13.84
N THR A 152 1.81 3.59 14.63
CA THR A 152 1.92 3.57 16.10
C THR A 152 3.04 2.64 16.57
N TRP A 153 3.14 1.44 15.98
CA TRP A 153 4.23 0.50 16.27
C TRP A 153 5.60 1.11 15.90
N ALA A 154 5.72 1.70 14.71
CA ALA A 154 6.96 2.31 14.25
C ALA A 154 7.37 3.51 15.13
N THR A 155 6.42 4.37 15.50
CA THR A 155 6.65 5.51 16.41
C THR A 155 7.25 5.03 17.73
N LYS A 156 6.72 3.94 18.31
CA LYS A 156 7.27 3.37 19.54
C LYS A 156 8.71 2.84 19.34
N LYS A 157 8.97 2.15 18.23
CA LYS A 157 10.30 1.60 17.93
C LYS A 157 11.33 2.70 17.70
N GLU A 158 10.98 3.74 16.97
CA GLU A 158 11.84 4.91 16.76
C GLU A 158 12.06 5.69 18.04
N GLY A 159 11.06 5.80 18.92
CA GLY A 159 11.23 6.42 20.24
C GLY A 159 12.26 5.72 21.12
N LEU A 160 12.42 4.40 20.98
CA LEU A 160 13.48 3.66 21.67
C LEU A 160 14.86 3.99 21.09
N ASP A 161 14.99 4.04 19.75
CA ASP A 161 16.23 4.46 19.10
C ASP A 161 16.59 5.92 19.45
N GLN A 162 15.60 6.82 19.51
CA GLN A 162 15.79 8.22 19.91
C GLN A 162 16.28 8.35 21.35
N ALA A 163 15.60 7.68 22.29
CA ALA A 163 15.99 7.72 23.70
C ALA A 163 17.41 7.16 23.91
N HIS A 164 17.82 6.18 23.10
CA HIS A 164 19.18 5.67 23.07
C HIS A 164 20.15 6.70 22.46
N ASP A 165 19.89 7.21 21.25
CA ASP A 165 20.71 8.20 20.53
C ASP A 165 20.88 9.54 21.29
N GLU A 166 20.00 9.85 22.24
CA GLU A 166 19.98 11.09 23.05
C GLU A 166 20.50 10.90 24.49
N ALA A 167 20.79 9.66 24.92
CA ALA A 167 21.31 9.41 26.25
C ALA A 167 22.69 10.10 26.46
N PRO A 168 23.01 10.59 27.68
CA PRO A 168 24.31 11.24 27.94
C PRO A 168 25.54 10.36 27.68
N SER A 169 25.36 9.04 27.79
CA SER A 169 26.37 8.01 27.49
C SER A 169 25.64 6.80 26.91
N PRO A 170 25.32 6.79 25.61
CA PRO A 170 24.61 5.69 24.97
C PRO A 170 25.44 4.41 25.06
N SER A 171 24.79 3.28 25.34
CA SER A 171 25.47 1.98 25.33
C SER A 171 25.87 1.59 23.91
N ASP A 172 26.96 0.84 23.76
CA ASP A 172 27.32 0.25 22.47
C ASP A 172 26.23 -0.74 21.99
N GLY A 173 25.99 -0.75 20.67
CA GLY A 173 25.03 -1.67 20.03
C GLY A 173 23.64 -1.06 19.79
N LEU A 174 22.72 -1.90 19.29
CA LEU A 174 21.36 -1.51 18.96
C LEU A 174 20.40 -1.87 20.11
N VAL A 175 19.50 -0.94 20.44
CA VAL A 175 18.34 -1.21 21.30
C VAL A 175 17.24 -1.95 20.52
N ASP A 176 16.19 -2.42 21.19
CA ASP A 176 15.00 -3.00 20.53
C ASP A 176 14.13 -1.95 19.81
N GLY A 177 14.78 -1.03 19.11
CA GLY A 177 14.18 -0.05 18.21
C GLY A 177 14.08 -0.55 16.77
N LEU A 178 13.89 0.39 15.85
CA LEU A 178 13.64 0.12 14.44
C LEU A 178 14.90 -0.32 13.70
N ARG A 179 16.08 0.25 14.02
CA ARG A 179 17.36 -0.19 13.43
C ARG A 179 17.63 -1.68 13.70
N SER A 180 17.40 -2.14 14.93
CA SER A 180 17.52 -3.56 15.30
C SER A 180 16.50 -4.45 14.58
N TYR A 181 15.26 -3.97 14.43
CA TYR A 181 14.25 -4.68 13.66
C TYR A 181 14.68 -4.86 12.19
N TRP A 182 15.21 -3.82 11.55
CA TRP A 182 15.71 -3.91 10.18
C TRP A 182 16.89 -4.88 10.05
N ASN A 183 17.85 -4.81 10.98
CA ASN A 183 19.01 -5.68 11.03
C ASN A 183 18.62 -7.17 11.19
N THR A 184 17.51 -7.45 11.87
CA THR A 184 17.05 -8.83 12.12
C THR A 184 16.07 -9.35 11.07
N LYS A 185 15.25 -8.48 10.47
CA LYS A 185 14.13 -8.89 9.60
C LYS A 185 14.25 -8.47 8.14
N ASN A 186 15.09 -7.50 7.81
CA ASN A 186 15.05 -6.86 6.49
C ASN A 186 16.40 -6.87 5.76
N LEU A 187 17.39 -7.63 6.24
CA LEU A 187 18.66 -7.80 5.51
C LEU A 187 18.58 -8.78 4.35
N LYS A 188 17.59 -9.68 4.34
CA LYS A 188 17.43 -10.68 3.29
C LYS A 188 15.97 -10.93 2.97
N SER A 189 15.69 -11.19 1.70
CA SER A 189 14.39 -11.64 1.21
C SER A 189 14.11 -13.09 1.62
N LEU A 190 12.88 -13.57 1.35
CA LEU A 190 12.51 -14.97 1.52
C LEU A 190 13.44 -15.91 0.73
N ASP A 191 13.84 -15.49 -0.47
CA ASP A 191 14.75 -16.21 -1.36
C ASP A 191 16.24 -15.97 -1.02
N GLY A 192 16.52 -15.30 0.10
CA GLY A 192 17.89 -15.04 0.55
C GLY A 192 18.62 -13.91 -0.18
N LEU A 193 17.94 -13.17 -1.07
CA LEU A 193 18.52 -12.03 -1.78
C LEU A 193 18.82 -10.87 -0.83
N PRO A 194 19.88 -10.07 -1.08
CA PRO A 194 20.22 -8.92 -0.24
C PRO A 194 19.08 -7.88 -0.14
N GLY A 195 18.62 -7.67 1.09
CA GLY A 195 17.71 -6.60 1.51
C GLY A 195 18.47 -5.34 1.91
N LEU A 196 17.95 -4.57 2.87
CA LEU A 196 18.49 -3.26 3.27
C LEU A 196 20.00 -3.28 3.54
N ALA A 197 20.70 -2.22 3.13
CA ALA A 197 22.15 -2.11 3.20
C ALA A 197 22.63 -0.88 3.98
N VAL A 198 21.82 0.18 4.08
CA VAL A 198 22.17 1.44 4.76
C VAL A 198 21.29 1.71 5.96
N ALA A 199 19.97 1.58 5.82
CA ALA A 199 19.02 1.94 6.88
C ALA A 199 19.27 1.25 8.25
N PRO A 200 19.65 -0.05 8.32
CA PRO A 200 19.94 -0.71 9.60
C PRO A 200 21.18 -0.17 10.33
N TYR A 201 22.09 0.49 9.61
CA TYR A 201 23.42 0.86 10.09
C TYR A 201 23.69 2.36 10.10
N THR A 202 22.72 3.17 9.66
CA THR A 202 22.88 4.63 9.62
C THR A 202 22.90 5.24 11.02
N ASN A 203 23.71 6.28 11.19
CA ASN A 203 23.72 7.14 12.37
C ASN A 203 22.74 8.32 12.24
N GLN A 204 21.97 8.41 11.15
CA GLN A 204 20.93 9.44 11.01
C GLN A 204 19.87 9.23 12.10
N LYS A 205 19.67 10.26 12.92
CA LYS A 205 18.66 10.25 13.99
C LYS A 205 17.25 10.23 13.40
N PHE A 206 16.35 9.49 14.04
CA PHE A 206 14.94 9.52 13.66
C PHE A 206 14.33 10.87 14.06
N PRO A 207 13.58 11.55 13.18
CA PRO A 207 12.87 12.77 13.53
C PRO A 207 11.79 12.49 14.58
N HIS A 208 11.61 13.42 15.52
CA HIS A 208 10.54 13.32 16.52
C HIS A 208 9.17 13.42 15.84
N ASN A 209 8.36 12.37 15.98
CA ASN A 209 7.01 12.36 15.42
C ASN A 209 6.03 13.02 16.39
N THR A 210 5.36 14.09 15.94
CA THR A 210 4.34 14.82 16.71
C THR A 210 2.92 14.39 16.38
N ASN A 211 2.73 13.49 15.41
CA ASN A 211 1.40 13.05 15.00
C ASN A 211 0.78 12.08 16.01
N ASP A 212 -0.46 12.37 16.41
CA ASP A 212 -1.28 11.48 17.26
C ASP A 212 -2.07 10.49 16.39
N TYR A 213 -1.50 9.30 16.22
CA TYR A 213 -2.13 8.22 15.47
C TYR A 213 -3.15 7.47 16.35
N LYS A 214 -4.43 7.72 16.10
CA LYS A 214 -5.52 7.00 16.79
C LYS A 214 -5.47 5.49 16.49
N PRO A 215 -5.72 4.62 17.48
CA PRO A 215 -5.80 3.18 17.25
C PRO A 215 -6.79 2.80 16.15
N ASP A 216 -6.51 1.70 15.45
CA ASP A 216 -7.42 1.13 14.45
C ASP A 216 -8.76 0.76 15.09
N ASP A 217 -9.86 1.14 14.43
CA ASP A 217 -11.18 0.63 14.75
C ASP A 217 -11.43 -0.70 14.00
N GLU A 218 -11.10 -1.81 14.65
CA GLU A 218 -11.34 -3.16 14.11
C GLU A 218 -12.84 -3.52 14.04
N SER A 219 -13.72 -2.69 14.62
CA SER A 219 -15.17 -2.88 14.54
C SER A 219 -15.80 -2.35 13.25
N LEU A 220 -15.03 -1.65 12.40
CA LEU A 220 -15.46 -1.19 11.07
C LEU A 220 -15.92 -2.39 10.22
N ARG A 221 -17.22 -2.69 10.25
CA ARG A 221 -17.84 -3.69 9.40
C ARG A 221 -18.14 -3.10 8.02
N GLY A 222 -18.00 -3.91 6.98
CA GLY A 222 -18.50 -3.55 5.64
C GLY A 222 -19.98 -3.17 5.71
N GLY A 223 -20.38 -2.15 4.93
CA GLY A 223 -21.70 -1.49 4.99
C GLY A 223 -22.93 -2.39 4.78
N LEU A 224 -22.77 -3.69 4.61
CA LEU A 224 -23.88 -4.65 4.47
C LEU A 224 -24.79 -4.70 5.70
N SER A 225 -24.30 -4.34 6.91
CA SER A 225 -25.16 -4.37 8.10
C SER A 225 -26.26 -3.30 8.06
N LYS A 226 -26.06 -2.19 7.33
CA LYS A 226 -27.04 -1.10 7.24
C LYS A 226 -28.18 -1.41 6.26
N PHE A 227 -27.92 -2.25 5.25
CA PHE A 227 -28.94 -2.65 4.29
C PHE A 227 -29.89 -3.71 4.87
N LEU A 228 -29.39 -4.59 5.75
CA LEU A 228 -30.19 -5.63 6.40
C LEU A 228 -30.94 -5.14 7.66
N SER A 229 -30.55 -4.01 8.26
CA SER A 229 -31.25 -3.45 9.42
C SER A 229 -32.42 -2.53 9.05
N GLY A 230 -32.46 -2.00 7.82
CA GLY A 230 -33.46 -1.04 7.36
C GLY A 230 -34.66 -1.63 6.63
N PHE A 231 -34.49 -2.80 6.00
CA PHE A 231 -35.60 -3.59 5.47
C PHE A 231 -35.85 -4.76 6.43
N GLY A 232 -36.82 -4.60 7.33
CA GLY A 232 -37.25 -5.69 8.18
C GLY A 232 -37.50 -6.94 7.34
N ALA A 233 -36.90 -8.07 7.74
CA ALA A 233 -36.99 -9.36 7.06
C ALA A 233 -38.45 -9.79 6.76
N ALA A 234 -39.43 -9.24 7.49
CA ALA A 234 -40.86 -9.42 7.23
C ALA A 234 -41.32 -8.86 5.87
N ASN A 235 -40.82 -7.70 5.43
CA ASN A 235 -41.29 -7.06 4.20
C ASN A 235 -40.77 -7.75 2.93
N LEU A 236 -39.57 -8.35 3.00
CA LEU A 236 -39.01 -9.12 1.89
C LEU A 236 -39.76 -10.46 1.70
N LEU A 237 -40.17 -11.10 2.80
CA LEU A 237 -40.92 -12.36 2.76
C LEU A 237 -42.36 -12.17 2.26
N VAL A 238 -43.00 -11.05 2.63
CA VAL A 238 -44.34 -10.69 2.16
C VAL A 238 -44.33 -10.32 0.68
N GLY A 239 -43.32 -9.60 0.21
CA GLY A 239 -43.16 -9.28 -1.22
C GLY A 239 -42.93 -10.52 -2.08
N PHE A 240 -42.16 -11.49 -1.59
CA PHE A 240 -41.88 -12.73 -2.33
C PHE A 240 -43.09 -13.67 -2.37
N THR A 241 -43.85 -13.78 -1.29
CA THR A 241 -45.07 -14.60 -1.25
C THR A 241 -46.21 -14.00 -2.09
N LEU A 242 -46.38 -12.67 -2.10
CA LEU A 242 -47.35 -11.99 -2.97
C LEU A 242 -46.98 -12.10 -4.46
N GLY A 243 -45.69 -11.98 -4.80
CA GLY A 243 -45.20 -12.11 -6.18
C GLY A 243 -45.42 -13.51 -6.75
N VAL A 244 -45.14 -14.56 -5.97
CA VAL A 244 -45.38 -15.95 -6.41
C VAL A 244 -46.88 -16.23 -6.57
N ALA A 245 -47.71 -15.78 -5.61
CA ALA A 245 -49.17 -15.96 -5.69
C ALA A 245 -49.79 -15.29 -6.93
N ALA A 246 -49.40 -14.05 -7.22
CA ALA A 246 -49.89 -13.31 -8.39
C ALA A 246 -49.48 -13.99 -9.71
N THR A 247 -48.26 -14.51 -9.78
CA THR A 247 -47.76 -15.20 -10.98
C THR A 247 -48.45 -16.55 -11.20
N THR A 248 -48.73 -17.31 -10.13
CA THR A 248 -49.50 -18.56 -10.22
C THR A 248 -50.99 -18.35 -10.51
N ALA A 249 -51.59 -17.25 -10.05
CA ALA A 249 -52.96 -16.91 -10.38
C ALA A 249 -53.08 -16.49 -11.85
N TYR A 250 -52.18 -15.65 -12.34
CA TYR A 250 -52.16 -15.21 -13.75
C TYR A 250 -52.01 -16.39 -14.72
N ALA A 251 -51.13 -17.36 -14.41
CA ALA A 251 -50.93 -18.56 -15.23
C ALA A 251 -52.16 -19.49 -15.28
N ARG A 252 -53.04 -19.46 -14.27
CA ARG A 252 -54.26 -20.29 -14.22
C ARG A 252 -55.47 -19.71 -14.95
N PHE A 253 -55.50 -18.39 -15.18
CA PHE A 253 -56.60 -17.72 -15.90
C PHE A 253 -56.27 -17.41 -17.37
N SER A 254 -55.08 -17.80 -17.85
CA SER A 254 -54.60 -17.53 -19.21
C SER A 254 -54.72 -18.71 -20.19
N HIS A 255 -55.57 -19.70 -19.89
CA HIS A 255 -55.90 -20.81 -20.79
C HIS A 255 -57.41 -20.91 -21.02
#